data_AF-H3D403-F1
#
_entry.id   AF-H3D403-F1
#
_cell.length_a   1.000
_cell.length_b   1.000
_cell.length_c   1.000
_cell.angle_alpha   90.00
_cell.angle_beta   90.00
_cell.angle_gamma   90.00
#
_symmetry.space_group_name_H-M   'P 1'
#
loop_
_entity.id
_entity.type
_entity.pdbx_description
1 polymer ?
#
loop_
_entity_poly.entity_id
_entity_poly.type
_entity_poly.pdbx_seq_one_letter_code
_entity_poly.pdbx_strand_id
1 'polypeptide(L)'
;MESKMQVEIVGSIREPNFHVAKCLAEELKNKFPDVFLDPKIQPLFEFDWHIYLCSKKRELRGEVWQYSSSLMCFLNNLLLGDDSDLTKWAKDQFGFTFTQPQSFYKTVTEDYYNKRLKATGHRFVFMDIAVGEEAVGRLMFELFSDYCPKTSKNFEALCTGEQGLTKSGIPLCYKDSLFHRVVPNGWVQGGDISPQRKGNGGESIYGPTFEDECFGVPHIKRGILGMANKGPHSNGSQFY
;
A
#
# COMPACT_ATOMS: atom_id res chain seq x y z
N MET A 1 -6.89 31.66 -28.05
CA MET A 1 -6.98 31.50 -26.58
C MET A 1 -6.26 30.19 -26.29
N GLU A 2 -5.00 30.25 -25.84
CA GLU A 2 -4.24 29.03 -25.58
C GLU A 2 -4.95 28.20 -24.52
N SER A 3 -5.16 26.91 -24.80
CA SER A 3 -5.76 26.00 -23.84
C SER A 3 -4.88 25.91 -22.60
N LYS A 4 -5.45 26.11 -21.41
CA LYS A 4 -4.72 25.94 -20.15
C LYS A 4 -4.04 24.58 -20.10
N MET A 5 -2.83 24.54 -19.56
CA MET A 5 -2.04 23.33 -19.39
C MET A 5 -2.55 22.50 -18.21
N GLN A 6 -2.66 21.20 -18.42
CA GLN A 6 -2.96 20.22 -17.38
C GLN A 6 -1.68 19.48 -16.99
N VAL A 7 -1.27 19.63 -15.72
CA VAL A 7 -0.25 18.76 -15.12
C VAL A 7 -0.96 17.58 -14.46
N GLU A 8 -0.45 16.38 -14.69
CA GLU A 8 -0.93 15.15 -14.04
C GLU A 8 0.24 14.38 -13.44
N ILE A 9 0.12 14.01 -12.18
CA ILE A 9 1.13 13.29 -11.40
C ILE A 9 0.52 11.97 -10.94
N VAL A 10 1.09 10.86 -11.37
CA VAL A 10 0.69 9.51 -10.93
C VAL A 10 1.88 8.82 -10.30
N GLY A 11 1.77 8.33 -9.07
CA GLY A 11 2.94 7.75 -8.41
C GLY A 11 2.68 7.11 -7.06
N SER A 12 3.72 6.50 -6.51
CA SER A 12 3.72 5.86 -5.20
C SER A 12 3.62 6.89 -4.08
N ILE A 13 2.59 6.78 -3.24
CA ILE A 13 2.32 7.77 -2.18
C ILE A 13 3.36 7.81 -1.07
N ARG A 14 4.16 6.75 -0.92
CA ARG A 14 5.17 6.64 0.15
C ARG A 14 6.53 7.15 -0.29
N GLU A 15 6.66 7.57 -1.55
CA GLU A 15 7.91 8.00 -2.13
C GLU A 15 8.04 9.53 -2.07
N PRO A 16 9.08 10.08 -1.44
CA PRO A 16 9.24 11.54 -1.33
C PRO A 16 9.20 12.28 -2.67
N ASN A 17 9.72 11.66 -3.73
CA ASN A 17 9.74 12.24 -5.07
C ASN A 17 8.32 12.49 -5.62
N PHE A 18 7.34 11.66 -5.27
CA PHE A 18 5.94 11.92 -5.64
C PHE A 18 5.45 13.23 -5.03
N HIS A 19 5.84 13.52 -3.79
CA HIS A 19 5.48 14.75 -3.09
C HIS A 19 6.24 15.96 -3.61
N VAL A 20 7.48 15.79 -4.09
CA VAL A 20 8.21 16.84 -4.83
C VAL A 20 7.41 17.27 -6.05
N ALA A 21 7.05 16.31 -6.92
CA ALA A 21 6.30 16.59 -8.14
C ALA A 21 4.91 17.17 -7.86
N LYS A 22 4.21 16.63 -6.85
CA LYS A 22 2.91 17.13 -6.40
C LYS A 22 3.00 18.59 -5.94
N CYS A 23 3.93 18.91 -5.03
CA CYS A 23 4.10 20.29 -4.54
C CYS A 23 4.47 21.24 -5.67
N LEU A 24 5.38 20.84 -6.57
CA LEU A 24 5.74 21.65 -7.72
C LEU A 24 4.53 21.94 -8.63
N ALA A 25 3.70 20.94 -8.90
CA ALA A 25 2.49 21.10 -9.71
C ALA A 25 1.45 22.02 -9.06
N GLU A 26 1.25 21.91 -7.74
CA GLU A 26 0.38 22.80 -6.96
C GLU A 26 0.90 24.25 -6.97
N GLU A 27 2.20 24.44 -6.78
CA GLU A 27 2.84 25.77 -6.79
C GLU A 27 2.84 26.41 -8.19
N LEU A 28 3.02 25.63 -9.26
CA LEU A 28 2.87 26.12 -10.63
C LEU A 28 1.46 26.67 -10.87
N LYS A 29 0.43 25.95 -10.41
CA LYS A 29 -0.96 26.42 -10.49
C LYS A 29 -1.19 27.69 -9.68
N ASN A 30 -0.65 27.77 -8.46
CA ASN A 30 -0.78 28.95 -7.61
C ASN A 30 -0.11 30.18 -8.22
N LYS A 31 1.08 30.00 -8.82
CA LYS A 31 1.85 31.10 -9.39
C LYS A 31 1.36 31.54 -10.77
N PHE A 32 0.84 30.61 -11.57
CA PHE A 32 0.38 30.87 -12.94
C PHE A 32 -1.06 30.35 -13.16
N PRO A 33 -2.06 30.92 -12.46
CA PRO A 33 -3.44 30.39 -12.43
C PRO A 33 -4.18 30.48 -13.77
N ASP A 34 -3.74 31.39 -14.64
CA ASP A 34 -4.27 31.58 -15.99
C ASP A 34 -3.68 30.60 -17.00
N VAL A 35 -2.50 30.05 -16.70
CA VAL A 35 -1.81 29.08 -17.56
C VAL A 35 -2.22 27.65 -17.21
N PHE A 36 -2.35 27.33 -15.93
CA PHE A 36 -2.58 25.95 -15.48
C PHE A 36 -4.02 25.67 -15.07
N LEU A 37 -4.48 24.45 -15.31
CA LEU A 37 -5.61 23.84 -14.61
C LEU A 37 -5.17 23.29 -13.25
N ASP A 38 -6.13 22.96 -12.38
CA ASP A 38 -5.81 22.28 -11.13
C ASP A 38 -5.11 20.95 -11.43
N PRO A 39 -3.96 20.66 -10.78
CA PRO A 39 -3.19 19.48 -11.11
C PRO A 39 -3.98 18.21 -10.77
N LYS A 40 -3.90 17.22 -11.66
CA LYS A 40 -4.48 15.90 -11.42
C LYS A 40 -3.47 15.07 -10.64
N ILE A 41 -3.75 14.80 -9.37
CA ILE A 41 -2.87 14.02 -8.51
C ILE A 41 -3.51 12.64 -8.30
N GLN A 42 -2.86 11.59 -8.81
CA GLN A 42 -3.29 10.20 -8.67
C GLN A 42 -2.33 9.44 -7.73
N PRO A 43 -2.62 9.46 -6.42
CA PRO A 43 -1.85 8.72 -5.41
C PRO A 43 -2.13 7.21 -5.49
N LEU A 44 -1.09 6.39 -5.68
CA LEU A 44 -1.18 4.93 -5.72
C LEU A 44 -0.35 4.26 -4.60
N PHE A 45 -0.87 3.16 -4.05
CA PHE A 45 -0.08 2.27 -3.19
C PHE A 45 0.88 1.42 -4.04
N GLU A 46 1.85 0.77 -3.41
CA GLU A 46 2.96 0.08 -4.06
C GLU A 46 2.50 -0.93 -5.13
N PHE A 47 1.50 -1.75 -4.83
CA PHE A 47 0.96 -2.73 -5.79
C PHE A 47 0.19 -2.08 -6.94
N ASP A 48 -0.62 -1.06 -6.64
CA ASP A 48 -1.38 -0.33 -7.66
C ASP A 48 -0.44 0.47 -8.57
N TRP A 49 0.63 1.05 -8.02
CA TRP A 49 1.70 1.70 -8.78
C TRP A 49 2.40 0.71 -9.70
N HIS A 50 2.76 -0.48 -9.19
CA HIS A 50 3.38 -1.51 -10.01
C HIS A 50 2.47 -1.94 -11.17
N ILE A 51 1.18 -2.18 -10.91
CA ILE A 51 0.20 -2.53 -11.94
C ILE A 51 0.06 -1.39 -12.96
N TYR A 52 -0.08 -0.15 -12.48
CA TYR A 52 -0.18 1.04 -13.32
C TYR A 52 1.04 1.19 -14.22
N LEU A 53 2.25 1.12 -13.66
CA LEU A 53 3.51 1.26 -14.39
C LEU A 53 3.65 0.15 -15.45
N CYS A 54 3.36 -1.11 -15.11
CA CYS A 54 3.37 -2.20 -16.08
C CYS A 54 2.39 -1.98 -17.24
N SER A 55 1.19 -1.46 -16.95
CA SER A 55 0.20 -1.12 -17.96
C SER A 55 0.69 0.03 -18.85
N LYS A 56 1.19 1.12 -18.24
CA LYS A 56 1.67 2.29 -18.98
C LYS A 56 2.89 2.00 -19.85
N LYS A 57 3.80 1.11 -19.42
CA LYS A 57 4.91 0.63 -20.25
C LYS A 57 4.42 -0.04 -21.54
N ARG A 58 3.35 -0.84 -21.46
CA ARG A 58 2.75 -1.50 -22.63
C ARG A 58 2.02 -0.53 -23.54
N GLU A 59 1.36 0.47 -22.96
CA GLU A 59 0.63 1.52 -23.68
C GLU A 59 1.58 2.43 -24.46
N LEU A 60 2.59 3.01 -23.78
CA LEU A 60 3.48 4.03 -24.34
C LEU A 60 4.61 3.44 -25.20
N ARG A 61 5.04 2.20 -24.94
CA ARG A 61 6.10 1.48 -25.66
C ARG A 61 7.43 2.28 -25.68
N GLY A 62 8.40 1.87 -26.50
CA GLY A 62 9.66 2.59 -26.69
C GLY A 62 10.54 2.64 -25.43
N GLU A 63 11.17 3.80 -25.20
CA GLU A 63 12.12 3.99 -24.09
C GLU A 63 11.48 3.84 -22.70
N VAL A 64 10.15 3.97 -22.61
CA VAL A 64 9.38 3.80 -21.37
C VAL A 64 9.50 2.39 -20.80
N TRP A 65 9.86 1.38 -21.60
CA TRP A 65 10.12 0.02 -21.11
C TRP A 65 11.16 -0.02 -19.98
N GLN A 66 12.16 0.87 -20.04
CA GLN A 66 13.23 0.99 -19.04
C GLN A 66 12.88 1.93 -17.87
N TYR A 67 11.69 2.55 -17.88
CA TYR A 67 11.28 3.50 -16.84
C TYR A 67 11.23 2.86 -15.45
N SER A 68 11.93 3.45 -14.48
CA SER A 68 12.10 2.88 -13.14
C SER A 68 11.77 3.83 -11.99
N SER A 69 11.36 5.07 -12.29
CA SER A 69 10.97 6.04 -11.26
C SER A 69 9.71 5.60 -10.53
N SER A 70 9.49 6.13 -9.33
CA SER A 70 8.33 5.86 -8.48
C SER A 70 7.10 6.70 -8.80
N LEU A 71 7.19 7.58 -9.79
CA LEU A 71 6.09 8.39 -10.29
C LEU A 71 6.23 8.63 -11.80
N MET A 72 5.19 9.14 -12.44
CA MET A 72 5.17 9.67 -13.79
C MET A 72 4.44 11.01 -13.80
N CYS A 73 5.05 12.00 -14.43
CA CYS A 73 4.52 13.32 -14.70
C CYS A 73 4.04 13.40 -16.15
N PHE A 74 2.86 13.94 -16.36
CA PHE A 74 2.29 14.18 -17.69
C PHE A 74 1.90 15.65 -17.86
N LEU A 75 2.10 16.17 -19.07
CA LEU A 75 1.61 17.48 -19.50
C LEU A 75 0.63 17.27 -20.64
N ASN A 76 -0.63 17.69 -20.45
CA ASN A 76 -1.70 17.52 -21.44
C ASN A 76 -1.78 16.06 -21.97
N ASN A 77 -1.66 15.09 -21.06
CA ASN A 77 -1.63 13.64 -21.32
C ASN A 77 -0.37 13.10 -22.03
N LEU A 78 0.64 13.94 -22.29
CA LEU A 78 1.94 13.50 -22.82
C LEU A 78 2.90 13.25 -21.66
N LEU A 79 3.57 12.09 -21.67
CA LEU A 79 4.56 11.76 -20.66
C LEU A 79 5.71 12.77 -20.72
N LEU A 80 5.94 13.46 -19.60
CA LEU A 80 7.07 14.36 -19.43
C LEU A 80 8.29 13.60 -18.88
N GLY A 81 8.06 12.69 -17.92
CA GLY A 81 9.12 11.99 -17.21
C GLY A 81 8.82 11.90 -15.71
N ASP A 82 9.83 12.08 -14.87
CA ASP A 82 9.69 12.03 -13.40
C ASP A 82 9.66 13.44 -12.75
N ASP A 83 9.92 13.51 -11.44
CA ASP A 83 9.97 14.76 -10.68
C ASP A 83 11.13 15.68 -11.11
N SER A 84 12.25 15.10 -11.52
CA SER A 84 13.41 15.84 -12.03
C SER A 84 13.12 16.45 -13.39
N ASP A 85 12.47 15.68 -14.28
CA ASP A 85 12.04 16.17 -15.60
C ASP A 85 11.00 17.30 -15.47
N LEU A 86 10.04 17.17 -14.55
CA LEU A 86 9.06 18.21 -14.26
C LEU A 86 9.73 19.48 -13.70
N THR A 87 10.68 19.33 -12.78
CA THR A 87 11.45 20.45 -12.21
C THR A 87 12.24 21.19 -13.28
N LYS A 88 12.92 20.44 -14.16
CA LYS A 88 13.67 21.01 -15.27
C LYS A 88 12.75 21.75 -16.24
N TRP A 89 11.64 21.13 -16.63
CA TRP A 89 10.66 21.75 -17.51
C TRP A 89 10.08 23.05 -16.95
N ALA A 90 9.70 23.06 -15.66
CA ALA A 90 9.18 24.26 -14.99
C ALA A 90 10.19 25.41 -14.98
N LYS A 91 11.47 25.09 -14.77
CA LYS A 91 12.56 26.05 -14.83
C LYS A 91 12.76 26.60 -16.24
N ASP A 92 12.79 25.72 -17.24
CA ASP A 92 13.10 26.11 -18.62
C ASP A 92 11.96 26.91 -19.26
N GLN A 93 10.70 26.56 -19.00
CA GLN A 93 9.53 27.21 -19.61
C GLN A 93 9.02 28.44 -18.84
N PHE A 94 9.12 28.43 -17.51
CA PHE A 94 8.52 29.46 -16.65
C PHE A 94 9.55 30.21 -15.78
N GLY A 95 10.83 29.86 -15.87
CA GLY A 95 11.85 30.38 -14.94
C GLY A 95 11.52 30.03 -13.49
N PHE A 96 10.71 28.98 -13.25
CA PHE A 96 10.18 28.66 -11.93
C PHE A 96 10.91 27.47 -11.32
N THR A 97 11.37 27.65 -10.09
CA THR A 97 11.99 26.60 -9.29
C THR A 97 11.32 26.56 -7.92
N PHE A 98 10.97 25.36 -7.47
CA PHE A 98 10.51 25.11 -6.12
C PHE A 98 11.44 24.11 -5.47
N THR A 99 12.18 24.55 -4.46
CA THR A 99 13.16 23.71 -3.75
C THR A 99 12.87 23.76 -2.26
N GLN A 100 12.77 22.59 -1.66
CA GLN A 100 12.63 22.42 -0.21
C GLN A 100 13.66 21.40 0.29
N PRO A 101 14.05 21.43 1.57
CA PRO A 101 14.94 20.44 2.15
C PRO A 101 14.35 19.02 2.07
N GLN A 102 15.21 18.00 2.00
CA GLN A 102 14.75 16.60 1.99
C GLN A 102 13.90 16.24 3.21
N SER A 103 14.19 16.84 4.38
CA SER A 103 13.40 16.66 5.60
C SER A 103 11.95 17.14 5.43
N PHE A 104 11.73 18.23 4.70
CA PHE A 104 10.39 18.72 4.40
C PHE A 104 9.58 17.68 3.63
N TYR A 105 10.14 17.13 2.55
CA TYR A 105 9.44 16.14 1.74
C TYR A 105 9.19 14.83 2.49
N LYS A 106 10.12 14.39 3.35
CA LYS A 106 9.89 13.24 4.24
C LYS A 106 8.70 13.48 5.16
N THR A 107 8.63 14.63 5.83
CA THR A 107 7.51 14.99 6.71
C THR A 107 6.19 15.07 5.95
N VAL A 108 6.16 15.72 4.78
CA VAL A 108 4.95 15.81 3.95
C VAL A 108 4.50 14.42 3.48
N THR A 109 5.45 13.55 3.12
CA THR A 109 5.16 12.17 2.72
C THR A 109 4.47 11.40 3.85
N GLU A 110 5.03 11.45 5.05
CA GLU A 110 4.48 10.78 6.23
C GLU A 110 3.12 11.34 6.63
N ASP A 111 2.98 12.67 6.66
CA ASP A 111 1.70 13.33 6.99
C ASP A 111 0.61 13.00 5.96
N TYR A 112 0.94 13.05 4.66
CA TYR A 112 0.01 12.69 3.59
C TYR A 112 -0.42 11.23 3.67
N TYR A 113 0.53 10.32 3.89
CA TYR A 113 0.25 8.90 4.06
C TYR A 113 -0.67 8.66 5.27
N ASN A 114 -0.34 9.23 6.43
CA ASN A 114 -1.13 9.09 7.65
C ASN A 114 -2.54 9.69 7.51
N LYS A 115 -2.67 10.86 6.88
CA LYS A 115 -3.97 11.48 6.58
C LYS A 115 -4.80 10.60 5.66
N ARG A 116 -4.18 10.01 4.64
CA ARG A 116 -4.86 9.11 3.69
C ARG A 116 -5.36 7.83 4.37
N LEU A 117 -4.55 7.22 5.24
CA LEU A 117 -4.99 6.05 6.02
C LEU A 117 -6.15 6.43 6.96
N LYS A 118 -6.04 7.54 7.70
CA LYS A 118 -7.11 8.02 8.59
C LYS A 118 -8.41 8.32 7.85
N ALA A 119 -8.33 8.87 6.64
CA ALA A 119 -9.50 9.23 5.83
C ALA A 119 -10.31 8.01 5.37
N THR A 120 -9.74 6.80 5.36
CA THR A 120 -10.52 5.57 5.07
C THR A 120 -11.53 5.24 6.16
N GLY A 121 -11.30 5.69 7.40
CA GLY A 121 -12.10 5.28 8.57
C GLY A 121 -11.87 3.83 9.01
N HIS A 122 -11.06 3.06 8.28
CA HIS A 122 -10.80 1.65 8.57
C HIS A 122 -9.65 1.48 9.55
N ARG A 123 -9.55 0.26 10.11
CA ARG A 123 -8.47 -0.12 11.01
C ARG A 123 -7.29 -0.69 10.25
N PHE A 124 -6.09 -0.38 10.72
CA PHE A 124 -4.85 -0.89 10.14
C PHE A 124 -3.99 -1.56 11.20
N VAL A 125 -3.38 -2.67 10.83
CA VAL A 125 -2.34 -3.36 11.59
C VAL A 125 -1.13 -3.59 10.70
N PHE A 126 0.01 -3.95 11.29
CA PHE A 126 1.23 -4.18 10.51
C PHE A 126 2.02 -5.37 11.03
N MET A 127 2.85 -5.91 10.14
CA MET A 127 3.87 -6.91 10.47
C MET A 127 5.19 -6.48 9.86
N ASP A 128 6.25 -6.49 10.66
CA ASP A 128 7.62 -6.37 10.15
C ASP A 128 8.09 -7.76 9.72
N ILE A 129 8.52 -7.87 8.46
CA ILE A 129 8.86 -9.14 7.82
C ILE A 129 10.37 -9.25 7.68
N ALA A 130 10.88 -10.43 8.00
CA ALA A 130 12.25 -10.83 7.72
C ALA A 130 12.27 -12.08 6.82
N VAL A 131 13.29 -12.17 5.96
CA VAL A 131 13.61 -13.37 5.18
C VAL A 131 14.93 -13.91 5.72
N GLY A 132 14.86 -15.08 6.39
CA GLY A 132 15.96 -15.51 7.24
C GLY A 132 16.12 -14.55 8.41
N GLU A 133 17.30 -13.96 8.56
CA GLU A 133 17.60 -12.97 9.61
C GLU A 133 17.56 -11.51 9.09
N GLU A 134 17.31 -11.32 7.80
CA GLU A 134 17.33 -10.00 7.17
C GLU A 134 15.94 -9.38 7.16
N ALA A 135 15.79 -8.21 7.79
CA ALA A 135 14.56 -7.42 7.72
C ALA A 135 14.34 -6.90 6.28
N VAL A 136 13.21 -7.26 5.68
CA VAL A 136 12.89 -6.91 4.28
C VAL A 136 11.84 -5.82 4.14
N GLY A 137 11.07 -5.54 5.20
CA GLY A 137 10.13 -4.43 5.22
C GLY A 137 8.89 -4.69 6.05
N ARG A 138 7.97 -3.73 6.00
CA ARG A 138 6.70 -3.75 6.74
C ARG A 138 5.53 -4.00 5.81
N LEU A 139 4.71 -4.99 6.14
CA LEU A 139 3.38 -5.17 5.55
C LEU A 139 2.36 -4.43 6.39
N MET A 140 1.55 -3.60 5.75
CA MET A 140 0.39 -2.96 6.36
C MET A 140 -0.88 -3.63 5.86
N PHE A 141 -1.78 -3.95 6.78
CA PHE A 141 -3.04 -4.61 6.50
C PHE A 141 -4.19 -3.69 6.87
N GLU A 142 -5.05 -3.42 5.91
CA GLU A 142 -6.36 -2.81 6.12
C GLU A 142 -7.35 -3.90 6.55
N LEU A 143 -8.07 -3.67 7.65
CA LEU A 143 -9.06 -4.61 8.15
C LEU A 143 -10.45 -4.12 7.76
N PHE A 144 -11.20 -4.98 7.05
CA PHE A 144 -12.58 -4.73 6.66
C PHE A 144 -13.55 -4.91 7.84
N SER A 145 -13.33 -4.15 8.92
CA SER A 145 -14.12 -4.27 10.16
C SER A 145 -15.60 -3.97 9.98
N ASP A 146 -15.96 -3.23 8.93
CA ASP A 146 -17.35 -2.90 8.61
C ASP A 146 -18.10 -4.09 7.98
N TYR A 147 -17.37 -5.01 7.34
CA TYR A 147 -17.93 -6.22 6.72
C TYR A 147 -17.74 -7.46 7.59
N CYS A 148 -16.57 -7.59 8.21
CA CYS A 148 -16.17 -8.75 9.00
C CYS A 148 -15.60 -8.32 10.35
N PRO A 149 -16.39 -7.72 11.26
CA PRO A 149 -15.90 -7.22 12.55
C PRO A 149 -15.27 -8.31 13.43
N LYS A 150 -15.84 -9.51 13.48
CA LYS A 150 -15.32 -10.63 14.30
C LYS A 150 -14.00 -11.15 13.74
N THR A 151 -13.94 -11.38 12.43
CA THR A 151 -12.71 -11.80 11.74
C THR A 151 -11.61 -10.74 11.88
N SER A 152 -11.97 -9.47 11.69
CA SER A 152 -11.03 -8.35 11.83
C SER A 152 -10.49 -8.24 13.25
N LYS A 153 -11.35 -8.42 14.28
CA LYS A 153 -10.91 -8.37 15.67
C LYS A 153 -9.99 -9.53 16.02
N ASN A 154 -10.25 -10.73 15.49
CA ASN A 154 -9.34 -11.88 15.63
C ASN A 154 -7.95 -11.56 15.08
N PHE A 155 -7.88 -11.08 13.83
CA PHE A 155 -6.61 -10.76 13.19
C PHE A 155 -5.87 -9.62 13.91
N GLU A 156 -6.59 -8.55 14.27
CA GLU A 156 -6.05 -7.41 15.05
C GLU A 156 -5.42 -7.87 16.36
N ALA A 157 -6.15 -8.67 17.14
CA ALA A 157 -5.70 -9.15 18.44
C ALA A 157 -4.50 -10.11 18.33
N LEU A 158 -4.45 -10.94 17.28
CA LEU A 158 -3.28 -11.77 17.00
C LEU A 158 -2.07 -10.94 16.55
N CYS A 159 -2.27 -9.82 15.85
CA CYS A 159 -1.20 -8.87 15.56
C CYS A 159 -0.66 -8.19 16.84
N THR A 160 -1.54 -7.78 17.77
CA THR A 160 -1.13 -7.06 18.99
C THR A 160 -0.62 -7.98 20.10
N GLY A 161 -1.07 -9.24 20.12
CA GLY A 161 -0.80 -10.17 21.22
C GLY A 161 -1.57 -9.85 22.51
N GLU A 162 -2.60 -9.00 22.45
CA GLU A 162 -3.30 -8.48 23.64
C GLU A 162 -4.11 -9.54 24.42
N GLN A 163 -4.42 -10.68 23.79
CA GLN A 163 -5.27 -11.72 24.36
C GLN A 163 -4.50 -12.78 25.18
N GLY A 164 -3.18 -12.62 25.32
CA GLY A 164 -2.37 -13.48 26.17
C GLY A 164 -2.21 -14.89 25.63
N LEU A 165 -2.57 -15.89 26.44
CA LEU A 165 -2.38 -17.30 26.13
C LEU A 165 -3.72 -18.01 25.89
N THR A 166 -3.67 -18.95 24.97
CA THR A 166 -4.70 -19.99 24.76
C THR A 166 -4.85 -20.87 26.00
N LYS A 167 -5.92 -21.66 26.07
CA LYS A 167 -6.11 -22.65 27.15
C LYS A 167 -4.98 -23.69 27.22
N SER A 168 -4.33 -23.95 26.08
CA SER A 168 -3.21 -24.88 25.96
C SER A 168 -1.84 -24.22 26.15
N GLY A 169 -1.80 -22.94 26.56
CA GLY A 169 -0.57 -22.21 26.87
C GLY A 169 0.19 -21.66 25.67
N ILE A 170 -0.37 -21.75 24.46
CA ILE A 170 0.18 -21.12 23.25
C ILE A 170 -0.10 -19.61 23.30
N PRO A 171 0.86 -18.72 22.97
CA PRO A 171 0.59 -17.29 22.82
C PRO A 171 -0.34 -16.98 21.64
N LEU A 172 -1.37 -16.17 21.88
CA LEU A 172 -2.26 -15.63 20.84
C LEU A 172 -1.59 -14.44 20.14
N CYS A 173 -0.50 -14.69 19.42
CA CYS A 173 0.28 -13.64 18.76
C CYS A 173 0.94 -14.12 17.46
N TYR A 174 0.98 -13.27 16.44
CA TYR A 174 1.69 -13.52 15.18
C TYR A 174 3.19 -13.27 15.24
N LYS A 175 3.70 -12.62 16.30
CA LYS A 175 5.13 -12.39 16.46
C LYS A 175 5.86 -13.74 16.45
N ASP A 176 6.92 -13.82 15.66
CA ASP A 176 7.73 -15.02 15.42
C ASP A 176 6.97 -16.18 14.71
N SER A 177 5.77 -15.94 14.19
CA SER A 177 5.10 -16.88 13.27
C SER A 177 5.72 -16.79 11.86
N LEU A 178 5.54 -17.84 11.06
CA LEU A 178 6.15 -17.97 9.73
C LEU A 178 5.12 -17.93 8.61
N PHE A 179 5.52 -17.39 7.47
CA PHE A 179 4.91 -17.71 6.18
C PHE A 179 5.35 -19.11 5.75
N HIS A 180 4.61 -20.12 6.19
CA HIS A 180 4.96 -21.53 5.99
C HIS A 180 4.62 -22.05 4.59
N ARG A 181 3.85 -21.29 3.79
CA ARG A 181 3.50 -21.68 2.42
C ARG A 181 3.50 -20.46 1.50
N VAL A 182 4.38 -20.49 0.49
CA VAL A 182 4.48 -19.48 -0.56
C VAL A 182 4.14 -20.14 -1.89
N VAL A 183 3.07 -19.69 -2.55
CA VAL A 183 2.65 -20.20 -3.87
C VAL A 183 2.95 -19.12 -4.91
N PRO A 184 3.96 -19.30 -5.78
CA PRO A 184 4.26 -18.35 -6.84
C PRO A 184 3.04 -18.07 -7.72
N ASN A 185 2.75 -16.80 -7.99
CA ASN A 185 1.55 -16.34 -8.71
C ASN A 185 0.21 -16.73 -8.08
N GLY A 186 0.21 -17.18 -6.82
CA GLY A 186 -0.97 -17.46 -6.02
C GLY A 186 -1.02 -16.55 -4.80
N TRP A 187 -0.76 -17.11 -3.62
CA TRP A 187 -0.84 -16.43 -2.33
C TRP A 187 0.35 -16.78 -1.43
N VAL A 188 0.50 -16.01 -0.35
CA VAL A 188 1.47 -16.24 0.71
C VAL A 188 0.68 -16.50 1.98
N GLN A 189 0.79 -17.70 2.54
CA GLN A 189 0.04 -18.11 3.72
C GLN A 189 0.93 -18.19 4.95
N GLY A 190 0.43 -17.66 6.05
CA GLY A 190 1.11 -17.60 7.34
C GLY A 190 0.15 -17.72 8.51
N GLY A 191 0.61 -17.30 9.69
CA GLY A 191 -0.22 -17.20 10.88
C GLY A 191 -0.53 -18.52 11.59
N ASP A 192 0.25 -19.59 11.36
CA ASP A 192 0.24 -20.74 12.25
C ASP A 192 1.03 -20.39 13.51
N ILE A 193 0.31 -20.03 14.58
CA ILE A 193 0.87 -19.62 15.88
C ILE A 193 1.26 -20.80 16.77
N SER A 194 1.01 -22.04 16.33
CA SER A 194 1.42 -23.23 17.09
C SER A 194 2.94 -23.33 17.16
N PRO A 195 3.51 -24.01 18.17
CA PRO A 195 4.97 -24.16 18.29
C PRO A 195 5.65 -24.75 17.05
N GLN A 196 4.94 -25.63 16.32
CA GLN A 196 5.47 -26.30 15.14
C GLN A 196 5.51 -25.39 13.90
N ARG A 197 4.60 -24.43 13.77
CA ARG A 197 4.53 -23.45 12.65
C ARG A 197 4.54 -24.11 11.26
N LYS A 198 3.84 -25.24 11.10
CA LYS A 198 3.84 -26.07 9.86
C LYS A 198 2.60 -25.91 8.99
N GLY A 199 1.65 -25.06 9.39
CA GLY A 199 0.36 -24.87 8.71
C GLY A 199 -0.71 -25.88 9.14
N ASN A 200 -0.43 -26.73 10.13
CA ASN A 200 -1.41 -27.70 10.64
C ASN A 200 -2.07 -27.28 11.96
N GLY A 201 -1.56 -26.23 12.62
CA GLY A 201 -2.08 -25.71 13.89
C GLY A 201 -2.67 -24.31 13.78
N GLY A 202 -2.65 -23.61 14.92
CA GLY A 202 -3.20 -22.28 15.10
C GLY A 202 -4.62 -22.29 15.66
N GLU A 203 -4.96 -21.24 16.40
CA GLU A 203 -6.29 -21.06 16.98
C GLU A 203 -6.66 -19.57 17.02
N SER A 204 -7.96 -19.30 17.04
CA SER A 204 -8.49 -17.95 17.12
C SER A 204 -8.51 -17.44 18.56
N ILE A 205 -8.71 -16.13 18.73
CA ILE A 205 -8.95 -15.54 20.06
C ILE A 205 -10.25 -16.02 20.71
N TYR A 206 -11.13 -16.69 19.95
CA TYR A 206 -12.42 -17.21 20.40
C TYR A 206 -12.37 -18.70 20.75
N GLY A 207 -11.21 -19.36 20.58
CA GLY A 207 -11.04 -20.80 20.71
C GLY A 207 -10.46 -21.44 19.45
N PRO A 208 -10.52 -22.78 19.32
CA PRO A 208 -9.85 -23.50 18.23
C PRO A 208 -10.22 -22.99 16.84
N THR A 209 -11.52 -22.77 16.61
CA THR A 209 -12.03 -22.20 15.36
C THR A 209 -13.25 -21.31 15.59
N PHE A 210 -13.58 -20.47 14.62
CA PHE A 210 -14.82 -19.68 14.56
C PHE A 210 -15.45 -19.70 13.16
N GLU A 211 -16.72 -19.32 13.08
CA GLU A 211 -17.52 -19.37 11.86
C GLU A 211 -17.10 -18.36 10.77
N ASP A 212 -17.38 -18.68 9.50
CA ASP A 212 -17.33 -17.71 8.41
C ASP A 212 -18.35 -16.58 8.64
N GLU A 213 -17.88 -15.34 8.64
CA GLU A 213 -18.71 -14.18 8.96
C GLU A 213 -19.40 -13.60 7.71
N CYS A 214 -18.63 -13.38 6.64
CA CYS A 214 -19.13 -12.76 5.41
C CYS A 214 -18.23 -13.12 4.21
N PHE A 215 -18.83 -13.25 3.02
CA PHE A 215 -18.15 -13.45 1.75
C PHE A 215 -18.25 -12.23 0.81
N GLY A 216 -18.58 -11.06 1.37
CA GLY A 216 -18.84 -9.83 0.61
C GLY A 216 -17.60 -9.16 0.02
N VAL A 217 -16.39 -9.57 0.44
CA VAL A 217 -15.11 -9.06 -0.08
C VAL A 217 -14.57 -10.02 -1.15
N PRO A 218 -14.64 -9.66 -2.45
CA PRO A 218 -14.19 -10.54 -3.51
C PRO A 218 -12.67 -10.50 -3.68
N HIS A 219 -12.07 -11.67 -3.94
CA HIS A 219 -10.62 -11.82 -4.14
C HIS A 219 -10.22 -11.54 -5.60
N ILE A 220 -10.52 -10.33 -6.08
CA ILE A 220 -10.37 -9.94 -7.50
C ILE A 220 -9.07 -9.20 -7.82
N LYS A 221 -8.28 -8.85 -6.80
CA LYS A 221 -7.02 -8.11 -6.95
C LYS A 221 -5.94 -8.65 -6.02
N ARG A 222 -4.69 -8.27 -6.29
CA ARG A 222 -3.54 -8.57 -5.42
C ARG A 222 -3.66 -7.81 -4.10
N GLY A 223 -3.17 -8.41 -3.02
CA GLY A 223 -3.12 -7.79 -1.70
C GLY A 223 -4.42 -7.84 -0.90
N ILE A 224 -5.35 -8.75 -1.23
CA ILE A 224 -6.53 -9.03 -0.41
C ILE A 224 -6.15 -10.02 0.68
N LEU A 225 -6.39 -9.65 1.94
CA LEU A 225 -6.17 -10.50 3.11
C LEU A 225 -7.38 -11.43 3.33
N GLY A 226 -7.13 -12.72 3.45
CA GLY A 226 -8.14 -13.74 3.71
C GLY A 226 -7.80 -14.67 4.87
N MET A 227 -8.82 -15.29 5.48
CA MET A 227 -8.62 -16.36 6.46
C MET A 227 -8.41 -17.70 5.77
N ALA A 228 -7.34 -18.40 6.12
CA ALA A 228 -7.15 -19.79 5.70
C ALA A 228 -7.98 -20.71 6.60
N ASN A 229 -8.70 -21.66 6.01
CA ASN A 229 -9.56 -22.60 6.71
C ASN A 229 -9.40 -24.04 6.17
N LYS A 230 -10.03 -24.99 6.86
CA LYS A 230 -10.05 -26.43 6.57
C LYS A 230 -11.48 -26.90 6.25
N GLY A 231 -12.25 -26.03 5.60
CA GLY A 231 -13.68 -26.21 5.34
C GLY A 231 -14.54 -25.08 5.92
N PRO A 232 -15.86 -25.10 5.67
CA PRO A 232 -16.77 -24.09 6.17
C PRO A 232 -16.68 -23.95 7.70
N HIS A 233 -16.73 -22.70 8.18
CA HIS A 233 -16.77 -22.34 9.59
C HIS A 233 -15.59 -22.86 10.44
N SER A 234 -14.40 -22.95 9.84
CA SER A 234 -13.20 -23.44 10.52
C SER A 234 -12.06 -22.41 10.54
N ASN A 235 -12.39 -21.13 10.69
CA ASN A 235 -11.39 -20.05 10.72
C ASN A 235 -10.61 -20.10 12.04
N GLY A 236 -9.28 -19.97 11.98
CA GLY A 236 -8.40 -20.00 13.15
C GLY A 236 -7.52 -18.76 13.22
N SER A 237 -6.20 -18.95 13.25
CA SER A 237 -5.21 -17.87 13.16
C SER A 237 -4.58 -17.73 11.77
N GLN A 238 -4.64 -18.76 10.92
CA GLN A 238 -3.94 -18.73 9.64
C GLN A 238 -4.61 -17.80 8.63
N PHE A 239 -3.80 -17.10 7.84
CA PHE A 239 -4.24 -16.13 6.84
C PHE A 239 -3.44 -16.27 5.55
N TYR A 240 -3.93 -15.68 4.46
CA TYR A 240 -3.24 -15.59 3.17
C TYR A 240 -3.44 -14.26 2.45
#